data_AF-A0A942UF61-F1
#
_entry.id   AF-A0A942UF61-F1
#
_cell.length_a   1.000
_cell.length_b   1.000
_cell.length_c   1.000
_cell.angle_alpha   90.00
_cell.angle_beta   90.00
_cell.angle_gamma   90.00
#
_symmetry.space_group_name_H-M   'P 1'
#
loop_
_entity.id
_entity.type
_entity.pdbx_description
1 polymer ?
#
loop_
_entity_poly.entity_id
_entity_poly.type
_entity_poly.pdbx_seq_one_letter_code
_entity_poly.pdbx_strand_id
1 'polypeptide(L)' 'MSDKIEVVQGISQRNRHDVAVELTKLYADNIMLSELEDIENAYAKFYALANILEQSNTNSLNEFLSEEILNKLNLK' A
#
# COMPACT_ATOMS: atom_id res chain seq x y z
N MET A 1 5.97 37.94 -23.05
CA MET A 1 6.30 37.45 -21.69
C MET A 1 5.51 36.17 -21.52
N SER A 2 6.14 35.00 -21.68
CA SER A 2 5.47 33.72 -21.45
C SER A 2 5.60 33.39 -19.98
N ASP A 3 4.48 33.37 -19.27
CA ASP A 3 4.42 32.91 -17.90
C ASP A 3 4.88 31.44 -17.85
N LYS A 4 5.95 31.19 -17.10
CA LYS A 4 6.39 29.83 -16.77
C LYS A 4 5.40 29.28 -15.76
N ILE A 5 4.50 28.41 -16.23
CA ILE A 5 3.65 27.63 -15.34
C ILE A 5 4.54 26.53 -14.74
N GLU A 6 5.00 26.73 -13.50
CA GLU A 6 5.60 25.66 -12.71
C GLU A 6 4.49 24.72 -12.25
N VAL A 7 4.45 23.52 -12.82
CA VAL A 7 3.58 22.44 -12.34
C VAL A 7 4.09 22.03 -10.97
N VAL A 8 3.49 22.56 -9.91
CA VAL A 8 3.63 21.99 -8.58
C VAL A 8 2.92 20.64 -8.65
N GLN A 9 3.70 19.55 -8.71
CA GLN A 9 3.18 18.22 -8.45
C GLN A 9 2.66 18.22 -7.02
N GLY A 10 1.40 18.62 -6.85
CA GLY A 10 0.69 18.48 -5.59
C GLY A 10 0.82 17.04 -5.18
N ILE A 11 1.27 16.80 -3.95
CA ILE A 11 1.50 15.48 -3.35
C ILE A 11 0.34 14.58 -3.78
N SER A 12 0.58 13.74 -4.79
CA SER A 12 -0.46 12.90 -5.32
C SER A 12 -0.79 11.91 -4.23
N GLN A 13 -2.05 11.89 -3.78
CA GLN A 13 -2.47 10.83 -2.86
C GLN A 13 -2.22 9.51 -3.59
N ARG A 14 -1.37 8.65 -3.00
CA ARG A 14 -1.04 7.36 -3.62
C ARG A 14 -2.34 6.60 -3.81
N ASN A 15 -2.67 6.30 -5.06
CA ASN A 15 -3.83 5.48 -5.34
C ASN A 15 -3.54 4.02 -4.90
N ARG A 16 -4.59 3.23 -4.67
CA ARG A 16 -4.49 1.82 -4.27
C ARG A 16 -3.59 0.96 -5.17
N HIS A 17 -3.52 1.28 -6.46
CA HIS A 17 -2.65 0.56 -7.40
C HIS A 17 -1.17 0.86 -7.11
N ASP A 18 -0.79 2.13 -6.95
CA ASP A 18 0.57 2.53 -6.63
C ASP A 18 1.04 1.90 -5.31
N VAL A 19 0.16 1.91 -4.30
CA VAL A 19 0.43 1.26 -2.99
C VAL A 19 0.67 -0.24 -3.16
N ALA A 20 -0.17 -0.93 -3.92
CA ALA A 20 -0.03 -2.36 -4.15
C ALA A 20 1.27 -2.71 -4.87
N VAL A 21 1.64 -1.94 -5.91
CA VAL A 21 2.90 -2.11 -6.65
C VAL A 21 4.10 -1.93 -5.74
N GLU A 22 4.12 -0.89 -4.91
CA GLU A 22 5.23 -0.59 -4.01
C GLU A 22 5.39 -1.65 -2.92
N LEU A 23 4.29 -2.13 -2.33
CA LEU A 23 4.31 -3.24 -1.38
C LEU A 23 4.79 -4.54 -2.03
N THR A 24 4.40 -4.79 -3.29
CA THR A 24 4.84 -5.98 -4.03
C THR A 24 6.35 -5.94 -4.27
N LYS A 25 6.88 -4.77 -4.67
CA LYS A 25 8.33 -4.56 -4.83
C LYS A 25 9.07 -4.77 -3.52
N LEU A 26 8.60 -4.15 -2.44
CA LEU A 26 9.20 -4.31 -1.12
C LEU A 26 9.19 -5.78 -0.66
N TYR A 27 8.09 -6.49 -0.91
CA TYR A 27 7.98 -7.91 -0.59
C TYR A 27 8.95 -8.75 -1.43
N ALA A 28 9.07 -8.48 -2.73
CA ALA A 28 10.02 -9.14 -3.62
C ALA A 28 11.49 -8.88 -3.25
N ASP A 29 11.79 -7.70 -2.73
CA ASP A 29 13.15 -7.35 -2.28
C ASP A 29 13.54 -8.09 -0.99
N ASN A 30 12.57 -8.44 -0.15
CA ASN A 30 12.80 -9.11 1.14
C ASN A 30 12.59 -10.63 1.08
N ILE A 31 11.78 -11.11 0.15
CA ILE A 31 11.46 -12.52 -0.05
C ILE A 31 11.71 -12.83 -1.52
N MET A 32 12.54 -13.85 -1.76
CA MET A 32 12.84 -14.28 -3.13
C MET A 32 11.56 -14.80 -3.79
N LEU A 33 10.94 -13.98 -4.64
CA LEU A 33 9.84 -14.40 -5.51
C LEU A 33 10.46 -14.87 -6.83
N SER A 34 10.47 -16.18 -7.02
CA SER A 34 11.09 -16.82 -8.19
C SER A 34 10.09 -17.07 -9.32
N GLU A 35 8.81 -17.20 -9.00
CA GLU A 35 7.76 -17.54 -9.97
C GLU A 35 6.81 -16.36 -10.23
N LEU A 36 6.30 -16.27 -11.47
CA LEU A 36 5.33 -15.25 -11.85
C LEU A 36 4.07 -15.30 -10.98
N GLU A 37 3.62 -16.51 -10.64
CA GLU A 37 2.44 -16.74 -9.81
C GLU A 37 2.60 -16.17 -8.39
N ASP A 38 3.83 -16.17 -7.84
CA ASP A 38 4.11 -15.59 -6.53
C ASP A 38 3.95 -14.07 -6.55
N ILE A 39 4.37 -13.44 -7.65
CA ILE A 39 4.26 -11.99 -7.86
C ILE A 39 2.79 -11.60 -8.02
N GLU A 40 2.03 -12.35 -8.82
CA GLU A 40 0.59 -12.13 -9.01
C GLU A 40 -0.18 -12.26 -7.69
N ASN A 41 0.14 -13.30 -6.91
CA ASN A 41 -0.47 -13.51 -5.61
C ASN A 41 -0.11 -12.41 -4.61
N ALA A 42 1.15 -11.98 -4.56
CA ALA A 42 1.59 -10.90 -3.68
C ALA A 42 0.87 -9.58 -4.05
N TYR A 43 0.86 -9.23 -5.34
CA TYR A 43 0.18 -8.04 -5.83
C TYR A 43 -1.32 -8.05 -5.52
N ALA A 44 -2.01 -9.16 -5.80
CA ALA A 44 -3.44 -9.30 -5.52
C ALA A 44 -3.75 -9.11 -4.02
N LYS A 45 -2.93 -9.69 -3.14
CA LYS A 45 -3.07 -9.52 -1.68
C LYS A 45 -2.90 -8.05 -1.26
N PHE A 46 -1.86 -7.38 -1.74
CA PHE A 46 -1.60 -5.99 -1.36
C PHE A 46 -2.63 -5.02 -1.95
N TYR A 47 -3.12 -5.28 -3.17
CA TYR A 47 -4.19 -4.49 -3.76
C TYR A 47 -5.50 -4.64 -2.99
N ALA A 48 -5.87 -5.86 -2.61
CA ALA A 48 -7.05 -6.10 -1.77
C ALA A 48 -6.95 -5.38 -0.43
N LEU A 49 -5.77 -5.44 0.22
CA LEU A 49 -5.50 -4.71 1.46
C LEU A 49 -5.66 -3.20 1.26
N ALA A 50 -4.99 -2.62 0.26
CA ALA A 50 -5.07 -1.18 -0.01
C ALA A 50 -6.51 -0.73 -0.30
N ASN A 51 -7.27 -1.54 -1.04
CA ASN A 51 -8.68 -1.26 -1.34
C ASN A 51 -9.56 -1.30 -0.08
N ILE A 52 -9.35 -2.27 0.82
CA ILE A 52 -10.07 -2.33 2.09
C ILE A 52 -9.72 -1.08 2.92
N LEU A 53 -8.45 -0.72 3.05
CA LEU A 53 -8.03 0.42 3.85
C LEU A 53 -8.48 1.78 3.29
N GLU A 54 -8.62 1.90 1.98
CA GLU A 54 -9.18 3.09 1.32
C GLU A 54 -10.69 3.23 1.61
N GLN A 55 -11.41 2.12 1.75
CA GLN A 55 -12.87 2.10 1.97
C GLN A 55 -13.29 2.03 3.44
N SER A 56 -12.38 1.62 4.33
CA SER A 56 -12.68 1.36 5.74
C SER A 56 -12.41 2.57 6.63
N ASN A 57 -13.27 2.75 7.64
CA ASN A 57 -12.91 3.57 8.81
C ASN A 57 -11.72 2.90 9.53
N THR A 58 -10.82 3.67 10.14
CA THR A 58 -9.61 3.23 10.86
C THR A 58 -9.83 2.06 11.83
N ASN A 59 -11.06 1.85 12.31
CA ASN A 59 -11.40 0.73 13.19
C ASN A 59 -11.36 -0.64 12.50
N SER A 60 -11.67 -0.74 11.20
CA SER A 60 -11.62 -2.03 10.48
C SER A 60 -10.19 -2.47 10.19
N LEU A 61 -9.23 -1.53 10.13
CA LEU A 61 -7.80 -1.85 10.02
C LEU A 61 -7.34 -2.73 11.19
N ASN A 62 -7.92 -2.54 12.38
CA ASN A 62 -7.57 -3.35 13.55
C ASN A 62 -7.90 -4.83 13.38
N GLU A 63 -8.88 -5.18 12.55
CA GLU A 63 -9.25 -6.57 12.27
C GLU A 63 -8.24 -7.28 11.35
N PHE A 64 -7.45 -6.52 10.58
CA PHE A 64 -6.46 -7.05 9.65
C PHE A 64 -5.02 -7.01 10.20
N LEU A 65 -4.79 -6.28 11.29
CA LEU A 65 -3.49 -6.20 11.94
C LEU A 65 -3.37 -7.30 13.00
N SER A 66 -2.20 -7.94 13.06
CA SER A 66 -1.89 -8.85 14.17
C SER A 66 -1.82 -8.09 15.49
N GLU A 67 -2.09 -8.78 16.60
CA GLU A 67 -1.97 -8.19 17.95
C GLU A 67 -0.59 -7.57 18.20
N GLU A 68 0.47 -8.16 17.65
CA GLU A 68 1.82 -7.60 17.74
C GLU A 68 1.90 -6.20 17.11
N ILE A 69 1.33 -6.01 15.93
CA ILE A 69 1.35 -4.73 15.23
C ILE A 69 0.43 -3.72 15.93
N LEU A 70 -0.75 -4.15 16.39
CA LEU A 70 -1.66 -3.31 17.18
C LEU A 70 -0.98 -2.77 18.45
N ASN A 71 -0.26 -3.64 19.17
CA ASN A 71 0.49 -3.27 20.36
C ASN A 71 1.64 -2.30 20.04
N LYS A 72 2.32 -2.44 18.90
CA LYS A 72 3.37 -1.50 18.47
C LYS A 72 2.82 -0.13 18.06
N LEU A 73 1.59 -0.09 17.56
CA LEU A 73 0.93 1.14 17.09
C LEU A 73 0.13 1.87 18.18
N ASN A 74 0.03 1.32 19.40
CA ASN A 74 -0.81 1.83 20.50
C ASN A 74 -2.28 2.07 20.08
N LEU A 75 -2.80 1.28 19.13
CA LEU A 75 -4.20 1.29 18.75
C LEU A 75 -4.97 0.45 19.77
N LYS A 76 -5.34 1.05 20.90
CA LYS A 76 -6.10 0.43 21.99
C LYS A 76 -7.38 1.19 22.29
#